data_AF-I3SLJ9-F1
#
_entry.id   AF-I3SLJ9-F1
#
_cell.length_a   1.000
_cell.length_b   1.000
_cell.length_c   1.000
_cell.angle_alpha   90.00
_cell.angle_beta   90.00
_cell.angle_gamma   90.00
#
_symmetry.space_group_name_H-M   'P 1'
#
loop_
_entity.id
_entity.type
_entity.pdbx_description
1 polymer ?
#
loop_
_entity_poly.entity_id
_entity_poly.type
_entity_poly.pdbx_seq_one_letter_code
_entity_poly.pdbx_strand_id
1 'polypeptide(L)' 'MKNDPSFTYDETVQTAIAALQSVFQEDFKATEIEVGVVQKDKPEFRVLSTEEIDEHLTAISERD' A
#
# COMPACT_ATOMS: atom_id res chain seq x y z
N MET A 1 15.03 22.02 -9.06
CA MET A 1 14.64 20.99 -8.08
C MET A 1 13.14 20.81 -8.21
N LYS A 2 12.69 19.85 -9.01
CA LYS A 2 11.29 19.44 -9.11
C LYS A 2 11.26 17.97 -8.67
N ASN A 3 11.37 17.76 -7.36
CA ASN A 3 11.32 16.44 -6.75
C ASN A 3 10.00 16.33 -6.00
N ASP A 4 8.89 16.48 -6.70
CA ASP A 4 7.64 15.86 -6.27
C ASP A 4 7.57 14.55 -7.05
N PRO A 5 8.11 13.42 -6.54
CA PRO A 5 7.68 12.13 -7.03
C PRO A 5 6.21 12.02 -6.68
N SER A 6 5.35 12.39 -7.63
CA SER A 6 3.93 12.11 -7.54
C SER A 6 3.79 10.60 -7.64
N PHE A 7 3.85 9.92 -6.50
CA PHE A 7 3.52 8.52 -6.42
C PHE A 7 2.09 8.34 -6.92
N THR A 8 1.89 7.30 -7.72
CA THR A 8 0.53 6.86 -8.00
C THR A 8 -0.10 6.35 -6.70
N TYR A 9 -1.42 6.18 -6.73
CA TYR A 9 -2.14 5.57 -5.64
C TYR A 9 -1.53 4.22 -5.25
N ASP A 10 -1.30 3.35 -6.23
CA ASP A 10 -0.76 2.00 -6.02
C ASP A 10 0.65 2.05 -5.45
N GLU A 11 1.52 2.90 -5.99
CA GLU A 11 2.88 3.03 -5.46
C GLU A 11 2.92 3.54 -4.02
N THR A 12 1.99 4.43 -3.66
CA THR A 12 1.88 4.96 -2.29
C THR A 12 1.47 3.86 -1.32
N VAL A 13 0.45 3.08 -1.67
CA VAL A 13 -0.05 1.96 -0.86
C VAL A 13 1.03 0.88 -0.74
N GLN A 14 1.64 0.49 -1.85
CA GLN A 14 2.71 -0.52 -1.88
C GLN A 14 3.91 -0.09 -1.02
N THR A 15 4.32 1.18 -1.13
CA THR A 15 5.44 1.72 -0.34
C THR A 15 5.14 1.71 1.16
N ALA A 16 3.90 2.00 1.55
CA ALA A 16 3.50 1.96 2.96
C ALA A 16 3.52 0.54 3.52
N ILE A 17 3.02 -0.44 2.76
CA ILE A 17 3.03 -1.86 3.15
C ILE A 17 4.47 -2.38 3.23
N ALA A 18 5.30 -2.12 2.21
CA ALA A 18 6.70 -2.55 2.18
C ALA A 18 7.52 -1.93 3.33
N ALA A 19 7.28 -0.65 3.66
CA ALA A 19 7.91 -0.02 4.81
C ALA A 19 7.54 -0.72 6.13
N LEU A 20 6.28 -1.15 6.28
CA LEU A 20 5.84 -1.90 7.45
C LEU A 20 6.54 -3.27 7.51
N GLN A 21 6.53 -4.04 6.41
CA GLN A 21 7.22 -5.33 6.33
C GLN A 21 8.71 -5.21 6.65
N SER A 22 9.37 -4.17 6.14
CA SER A 22 10.79 -3.91 6.42
C SER A 22 11.09 -3.63 7.90
N VAL A 23 10.23 -2.85 8.57
CA VAL A 23 10.38 -2.52 9.99
C VAL A 23 10.16 -3.74 10.88
N PHE A 24 9.18 -4.57 10.56
CA PHE A 24 8.86 -5.79 11.32
C PHE A 24 9.67 -7.01 10.89
N GLN A 25 10.40 -6.93 9.78
CA GLN A 25 11.15 -8.02 9.15
C GLN A 25 10.28 -9.26 8.90
N GLU A 26 9.02 -9.03 8.52
CA GLU A 26 8.00 -10.07 8.35
C GLU A 26 7.12 -9.77 7.13
N ASP A 27 6.77 -10.83 6.39
CA ASP A 27 5.82 -10.77 5.28
C ASP A 27 4.38 -10.93 5.78
N PHE A 28 3.61 -9.85 5.76
CA PHE A 28 2.20 -9.89 6.13
C PHE A 28 1.32 -10.53 5.05
N LYS A 29 0.32 -11.29 5.48
CA LYS A 29 -0.81 -11.69 4.64
C LYS A 29 -1.88 -10.61 4.60
N ALA A 30 -2.68 -10.60 3.55
CA ALA A 30 -3.80 -9.66 3.41
C ALA A 30 -4.81 -9.72 4.58
N THR A 31 -4.88 -10.84 5.30
CA THR A 31 -5.74 -11.01 6.49
C THR A 31 -5.14 -10.49 7.79
N GLU A 32 -3.86 -10.11 7.78
CA GLU A 32 -3.11 -9.70 8.98
C GLU A 32 -2.99 -8.17 9.09
N ILE A 33 -3.32 -7.45 8.02
CA ILE A 33 -3.27 -5.99 7.95
C ILE A 33 -4.60 -5.42 7.44
N GLU A 34 -4.94 -4.23 7.91
CA GLU A 34 -6.04 -3.43 7.37
C GLU A 34 -5.46 -2.14 6.80
N VAL A 35 -5.87 -1.79 5.58
CA VAL A 35 -5.36 -0.61 4.88
C VAL A 35 -6.50 0.38 4.62
N GLY A 36 -6.33 1.59 5.14
CA GLY A 36 -7.25 2.70 4.93
C GLY A 36 -6.65 3.75 4.00
N VAL A 37 -7.42 4.20 3.01
CA VAL A 37 -6.99 5.17 2.01
C VAL A 37 -7.91 6.38 1.96
N VAL A 38 -7.32 7.54 1.70
CA VAL A 38 -8.02 8.79 1.40
C VAL A 38 -7.37 9.40 0.16
N GLN A 39 -8.20 9.87 -0.77
CA GLN A 39 -7.72 10.49 -2.00
C GLN A 39 -8.25 11.92 -2.11
N LYS A 40 -7.62 12.75 -2.92
CA LYS A 40 -8.04 14.14 -3.10
C LYS A 40 -9.39 14.24 -3.80
N ASP A 41 -9.61 13.36 -4.77
CA ASP A 41 -10.83 13.20 -5.56
C ASP A 41 -11.92 12.41 -4.81
N LYS A 42 -11.52 11.55 -3.87
CA LYS A 42 -12.42 10.84 -2.93
C LYS A 42 -11.96 11.09 -1.49
N PRO A 43 -12.42 12.19 -0.87
CA PRO A 43 -11.98 12.60 0.46
C PRO A 43 -12.56 11.72 1.59
N GLU A 44 -13.40 10.74 1.26
CA GLU A 44 -13.94 9.78 2.20
C GLU A 44 -12.89 8.72 2.53
N PHE A 45 -12.75 8.41 3.82
CA PHE A 45 -11.88 7.32 4.27
C PHE A 45 -12.48 5.98 3.85
N ARG A 46 -11.76 5.28 2.98
CA ARG A 46 -12.13 3.95 2.49
C ARG A 46 -11.17 2.91 3.04
N VAL A 47 -11.71 1.83 3.57
CA VAL A 47 -10.94 0.63 3.91
C VAL A 47 -10.87 -0.28 2.70
N LEU A 48 -9.68 -0.80 2.40
CA LEU A 48 -9.47 -1.77 1.33
C LEU A 48 -9.95 -3.15 1.75
N SER A 49 -10.51 -3.87 0.79
CA SER A 49 -10.85 -5.28 0.97
C SER A 49 -9.59 -6.14 1.01
N THR A 50 -9.70 -7.34 1.59
CA THR A 50 -8.60 -8.31 1.62
C THR A 50 -8.10 -8.65 0.22
N GLU A 51 -8.98 -8.70 -0.78
CA GLU A 51 -8.62 -8.93 -2.19
C GLU A 51 -7.74 -7.81 -2.75
N GLU A 52 -8.10 -6.54 -2.51
CA GLU A 52 -7.30 -5.39 -2.94
C GLU A 52 -5.92 -5.36 -2.25
N ILE A 53 -5.86 -5.73 -0.97
CA ILE A 53 -4.59 -5.81 -0.23
C ILE A 53 -3.70 -6.93 -0.81
N ASP A 54 -4.28 -8.08 -1.15
CA ASP A 54 -3.54 -9.22 -1.73
C ASP A 54 -2.94 -8.89 -3.10
N GLU A 55 -3.67 -8.13 -3.94
CA GLU A 55 -3.13 -7.59 -5.20
C GLU A 55 -1.93 -6.67 -4.96
N HIS A 56 -2.01 -5.78 -3.97
CA HIS A 56 -0.88 -4.90 -3.62
C HIS A 56 0.31 -5.69 -3.07
N LEU A 57 0.08 -6.69 -2.21
CA LEU A 57 1.12 -7.56 -1.65
C LEU A 57 1.84 -8.35 -2.76
N THR A 58 1.07 -8.93 -3.69
CA THR A 58 1.62 -9.65 -4.84
C THR A 58 2.51 -8.73 -5.70
N ALA A 59 2.04 -7.50 -5.97
CA ALA A 59 2.80 -6.53 -6.75
C ALA A 59 4.08 -6.03 -6.05
N ILE A 60 4.12 -6.01 -4.70
CA ILE A 60 5.35 -5.74 -3.94
C ILE A 60 6.32 -6.90 -4.12
N SER A 61 5.86 -8.14 -3.95
CA SER A 61 6.69 -9.33 -4.11
C SER A 61 7.24 -9.53 -5.53
N GLU A 62 6.57 -9.03 -6.57
CA GLU A 62 7.10 -9.03 -7.95
C GLU A 62 8.12 -7.91 -8.22
N ARG A 63 8.17 -6.87 -7.37
CA ARG A 63 9.09 -5.73 -7.49
C ARG A 63 10.39 -5.91 -6.72
N ASP A 64 10.40 -6.73 -5.67
CA ASP A 64 11.58 -7.16 -4.91
C ASP A 64 12.34 -8.31 -5.61
#